data_AF-A0A6P0TJ92-F1
#
_entry.id   AF-A0A6P0TJ92-F1
#
_cell.length_a   1.000
_cell.length_b   1.000
_cell.length_c   1.000
_cell.angle_alpha   90.00
_cell.angle_beta   90.00
_cell.angle_gamma   90.00
#
_symmetry.space_group_name_H-M   'P 1'
#
loop_
_entity.id
_entity.type
_entity.pdbx_description
1 polymer ?
#
loop_
_entity_poly.entity_id
_entity_poly.type
_entity_poly.pdbx_seq_one_letter_code
_entity_poly.pdbx_strand_id
1 'polypeptide(L)' 'MHLGRSAYFIRLFGCPVHCPWCDSAGTWHPDYVPKDIDRISPKALAEQAAASGAEFVVVTGGEPAIHDLGALTEEIGN' A
#
# COMPACT_ATOMS: atom_id res chain seq x y z
N MET A 1 17.25 -7.00 7.31
CA MET A 1 16.42 -6.46 8.41
C MET A 1 16.03 -5.04 8.03
N HIS A 2 14.74 -4.68 7.99
CA HIS A 2 14.26 -3.34 7.54
C HIS A 2 13.75 -2.43 8.67
N LEU A 3 13.75 -2.91 9.92
CA LEU A 3 13.29 -2.15 11.08
C LEU A 3 14.15 -0.90 11.30
N GLY A 4 13.50 0.23 11.59
CA GLY A 4 14.16 1.51 11.88
C GLY A 4 14.70 2.27 10.67
N ARG A 5 14.51 1.74 9.45
CA ARG A 5 14.92 2.39 8.20
C ARG A 5 13.83 3.31 7.67
N SER A 6 14.22 4.34 6.92
CA SER A 6 13.28 5.27 6.31
C SER A 6 12.51 4.61 5.17
N ALA A 7 11.18 4.63 5.21
CA ALA A 7 10.32 3.99 4.23
C ALA A 7 9.12 4.86 3.83
N TYR A 8 8.77 4.83 2.54
CA TYR A 8 7.51 5.34 2.03
C TYR A 8 6.48 4.21 2.01
N PHE A 9 5.31 4.42 2.62
CA PHE A 9 4.27 3.38 2.72
C PHE A 9 3.17 3.62 1.69
N ILE A 10 2.93 2.61 0.84
CA ILE A 10 1.77 2.55 -0.05
C ILE A 10 0.81 1.52 0.56
N ARG A 11 -0.30 1.99 1.13
CA ARG A 11 -1.34 1.14 1.74
C ARG A 11 -2.52 0.99 0.78
N LEU A 12 -2.74 -0.20 0.25
CA LEU A 12 -3.87 -0.50 -0.62
C LEU A 12 -5.13 -0.82 0.21
N PHE A 13 -6.28 -0.86 -0.45
CA PHE A 13 -7.57 -1.19 0.18
C PHE A 13 -8.00 -2.61 -0.21
N GLY A 14 -8.75 -3.28 0.68
CA GLY A 14 -9.27 -4.63 0.49
C GLY A 14 -8.40 -5.72 1.14
N CYS A 15 -9.02 -6.62 1.91
CA CYS A 15 -8.38 -7.80 2.48
C CYS A 15 -9.42 -8.91 2.63
N PRO A 16 -9.29 -10.07 1.96
CA PRO A 16 -10.27 -11.15 2.07
C PRO A 16 -10.13 -11.98 3.36
N VAL A 17 -9.06 -11.77 4.14
CA VAL A 17 -8.74 -12.60 5.32
C VAL A 17 -9.60 -12.24 6.53
N HIS A 18 -9.93 -10.95 6.70
CA HIS A 18 -10.78 -10.43 7.78
C HIS A 18 -10.34 -10.91 9.19
N CYS A 19 -9.04 -10.85 9.48
CA CYS A 19 -8.50 -11.31 10.77
C CYS A 19 -9.18 -10.59 11.96
N PRO A 20 -9.62 -11.32 13.01
CA PRO A 20 -10.36 -10.73 14.13
C PRO A 20 -9.53 -9.76 14.99
N TRP A 21 -8.19 -9.80 14.87
CA TRP A 21 -7.25 -8.96 15.63
C TRP A 21 -6.48 -7.99 14.71
N CYS A 22 -7.03 -7.66 13.54
CA CYS A 22 -6.39 -6.73 12.61
C CYS A 22 -6.40 -5.30 13.18
N ASP A 23 -5.21 -4.75 13.46
CA ASP A 23 -5.03 -3.36 13.89
C ASP A 23 -5.34 -2.32 12.78
N SER A 24 -5.44 -2.79 11.53
CA SER A 24 -5.66 -2.01 10.32
C SER A 24 -7.01 -2.37 9.65
N ALA A 25 -8.01 -2.73 10.45
CA ALA A 25 -9.32 -3.21 9.98
C ALA A 25 -10.06 -2.22 9.06
N GLY A 26 -9.73 -0.92 9.11
CA GLY A 26 -10.27 0.10 8.22
C GLY A 26 -10.05 -0.14 6.72
N THR A 27 -9.20 -1.11 6.34
CA THR A 27 -8.97 -1.49 4.94
C THR A 27 -9.96 -2.54 4.41
N TRP A 28 -10.82 -3.12 5.25
CA TRP A 28 -11.74 -4.21 4.85
C TRP A 28 -13.06 -4.27 5.63
N HIS A 29 -13.14 -3.69 6.82
CA HIS A 29 -14.31 -3.82 7.69
C HIS A 29 -15.51 -3.04 7.11
N PRO A 30 -16.72 -3.63 7.10
CA PRO A 30 -17.90 -3.02 6.48
C PRO A 30 -18.32 -1.69 7.12
N ASP A 31 -18.07 -1.51 8.41
CA ASP A 31 -18.40 -0.27 9.13
C ASP A 31 -17.43 0.89 8.82
N TYR A 32 -16.28 0.61 8.18
CA TYR A 32 -15.22 1.59 7.93
C TYR A 32 -14.95 1.79 6.43
N VAL A 33 -15.96 1.55 5.59
CA VAL A 33 -15.83 1.73 4.14
C VAL A 33 -15.71 3.22 3.81
N PRO A 34 -14.59 3.66 3.20
CA PRO A 34 -14.43 5.05 2.77
C PRO A 34 -15.41 5.37 1.64
N LYS A 35 -15.83 6.64 1.55
CA LYS A 35 -16.74 7.10 0.50
C LYS A 35 -16.13 6.94 -0.89
N ASP A 36 -14.84 7.21 -0.99
CA ASP A 36 -14.05 7.14 -2.21
C ASP A 36 -12.71 6.46 -1.91
N ILE A 37 -12.18 5.72 -2.88
CA ILE A 37 -10.84 5.13 -2.83
C ILE A 37 -10.06 5.69 -4.01
N ASP A 38 -8.99 6.42 -3.73
CA ASP A 38 -8.14 7.00 -4.76
C ASP A 38 -7.51 5.91 -5.63
N ARG A 39 -7.69 6.05 -6.94
CA ARG A 39 -7.07 5.16 -7.94
C ARG A 39 -5.92 5.91 -8.61
N ILE A 40 -4.75 5.86 -7.96
CA ILE A 40 -3.53 6.51 -8.43
C ILE A 40 -2.78 5.54 -9.35
N SER A 41 -2.20 6.06 -10.44
CA SER A 41 -1.41 5.22 -11.36
C SER A 41 -0.09 4.74 -10.73
N PRO A 42 0.45 3.60 -11.16
CA PRO A 42 1.76 3.09 -10.71
C PRO A 42 2.87 4.15 -10.80
N LYS A 43 2.96 4.83 -11.94
CA LYS A 43 3.93 5.89 -12.18
C LYS A 43 3.80 7.06 -11.19
N ALA A 44 2.59 7.55 -10.94
CA ALA A 44 2.39 8.65 -10.01
C ALA A 44 2.71 8.26 -8.56
N LEU A 45 2.42 7.02 -8.16
CA LEU A 45 2.83 6.48 -6.85
C LEU A 45 4.36 6.39 -6.73
N ALA A 46 5.03 5.91 -7.77
CA ALA A 46 6.49 5.84 -7.82
C ALA A 46 7.14 7.23 -7.76
N GLU A 47 6.60 8.21 -8.50
CA GLU A 47 7.05 9.61 -8.44
C GLU A 47 6.90 10.21 -7.04
N GLN A 48 5.78 9.96 -6.35
CA GLN A 48 5.58 10.38 -4.96
C GLN A 48 6.57 9.71 -4.00
N ALA A 49 6.79 8.41 -4.17
CA ALA A 49 7.75 7.66 -3.36
C ALA A 49 9.18 8.18 -3.56
N ALA A 50 9.59 8.43 -4.80
CA ALA A 50 10.90 9.00 -5.12
C ALA A 50 11.07 10.41 -4.54
N ALA A 51 10.04 11.26 -4.67
CA ALA A 51 10.05 12.61 -4.14
C ALA A 51 10.13 12.67 -2.60
N SER A 52 9.72 11.60 -1.91
CA SER A 52 9.81 11.51 -0.44
C SER A 52 11.24 11.42 0.10
N GLY A 53 12.20 10.97 -0.73
CA GLY A 53 13.58 10.71 -0.31
C GLY A 53 13.75 9.53 0.66
N ALA A 54 12.72 8.69 0.83
CA ALA A 54 12.81 7.47 1.64
C ALA A 54 13.78 6.45 1.03
N GLU A 55 14.40 5.62 1.86
CA GLU A 55 15.39 4.63 1.39
C GLU A 55 14.75 3.47 0.61
N PHE A 56 13.47 3.18 0.87
CA PHE A 56 12.72 2.11 0.20
C PHE A 56 11.21 2.33 0.31
N VAL A 57 10.46 1.53 -0.45
CA VAL A 57 8.99 1.54 -0.43
C VAL A 57 8.47 0.28 0.24
N VAL A 58 7.43 0.43 1.07
CA VAL A 58 6.66 -0.66 1.65
C VAL A 58 5.27 -0.66 1.03
N VAL A 59 4.99 -1.65 0.19
CA VAL A 59 3.63 -1.92 -0.30
C VAL A 59 2.91 -2.83 0.70
N THR A 60 1.76 -2.39 1.21
CA THR A 60 1.00 -3.05 2.28
C THR A 60 -0.50 -2.80 2.12
N GLY A 61 -1.34 -3.32 3.00
CA GLY A 61 -2.78 -3.00 3.09
C GLY A 61 -3.64 -3.50 1.94
N GLY A 62 -4.94 -3.75 2.15
CA GLY A 62 -5.29 -4.70 3.20
C GLY A 62 -4.40 -5.94 2.96
N GLU A 63 -4.84 -6.87 2.13
CA GLU A 63 -3.93 -7.88 1.57
C GLU A 63 -3.36 -7.36 0.24
N PRO A 64 -2.10 -6.90 0.15
CA PRO A 64 -1.56 -6.35 -1.08
C PRO A 64 -1.49 -7.39 -2.22
N ALA A 65 -1.35 -8.68 -1.89
CA ALA A 65 -1.19 -9.74 -2.89
C ALA A 65 -2.50 -10.10 -3.63
N ILE A 66 -3.64 -9.46 -3.31
CA ILE A 66 -4.85 -9.57 -4.14
C ILE A 66 -4.79 -8.69 -5.40
N HIS A 67 -3.85 -7.74 -5.43
CA HIS A 67 -3.65 -6.82 -6.56
C HIS A 67 -2.51 -7.31 -7.44
N ASP A 68 -2.57 -7.03 -8.74
CA ASP A 68 -1.40 -7.15 -9.61
C ASP A 68 -0.45 -5.98 -9.34
N LEU A 69 0.69 -6.28 -8.72
CA LEU A 69 1.68 -5.29 -8.35
C LEU A 69 2.77 -5.09 -9.41
N GLY A 70 2.76 -5.84 -10.52
CA GLY A 70 3.85 -5.87 -11.49
C GLY A 70 4.26 -4.48 -11.98
N ALA A 71 3.29 -3.72 -12.51
CA ALA A 71 3.52 -2.36 -12.99
C ALA A 71 4.02 -1.41 -11.89
N LEU A 72 3.52 -1.53 -10.66
CA LEU A 72 3.97 -0.70 -9.54
C LEU A 72 5.41 -1.04 -9.12
N THR A 73 5.74 -2.32 -9.03
CA THR A 73 7.09 -2.75 -8.67
C THR A 73 8.12 -2.44 -9.74
N GLU A 74 7.73 -2.45 -11.02
CA GLU A 74 8.59 -2.03 -12.12
C GLU A 74 8.89 -0.53 -12.05
N GLU A 75 7.87 0.31 -11.85
CA GLU A 75 8.06 1.76 -11.70
C GLU A 75 8.91 2.14 -10.47
N ILE A 76 8.79 1.42 -9.35
CA ILE A 76 9.59 1.65 -8.13
C ILE A 76 11.03 1.11 -8.27
N GLY A 77 11.23 0.03 -9.02
CA GLY A 77 12.52 -0.64 -9.16
C GLY A 77 13.51 0.05 -10.11
N ASN A 78 13.04 1.05 -10.87
CA ASN A 78 13.84 1.89 -11.77
C ASN A 78 14.50 3.05 -11.03
#